data_AF-A0A849PKV5-F1
#
_entry.id   AF-A0A849PKV5-F1
#
_cell.length_a   1.000
_cell.length_b   1.000
_cell.length_c   1.000
_cell.angle_alpha   90.00
_cell.angle_beta   90.00
_cell.angle_gamma   90.00
#
_symmetry.space_group_name_H-M   'P 1'
#
loop_
_entity.id
_entity.type
_entity.pdbx_description
1 polymer ?
#
loop_
_entity_poly.entity_id
_entity_poly.type
_entity_poly.pdbx_seq_one_letter_code
_entity_poly.pdbx_strand_id
1 'polypeptide(L)'
;VRRVTDAKPEIATYPFTTKGIYIGHFTRDGTRYQVVDTPGLLDRPLGDRNEIELQAITALNHVGDVVLLLIDPSEHCGYPLTAQTSMLHEIEKTLAIPVIVAANKCDLDDFHGEWEYPISAETGDGVDGVMRRVIEIIDSRTARTSSASDTIPETRGD
;
A
#
# COMPACT_ATOMS: atom_id res chain seq x y z
N VAL A 1 8.74 3.26 4.20
CA VAL A 1 9.62 2.07 4.07
C VAL A 1 10.77 2.02 5.07
N ARG A 2 11.72 2.96 5.08
CA ARG A 2 12.93 2.89 5.95
C ARG A 2 12.67 2.66 7.44
N ARG A 3 11.54 3.13 7.98
CA ARG A 3 11.19 2.96 9.41
C ARG A 3 10.62 1.60 9.76
N VAL A 4 10.06 0.89 8.79
CA VAL A 4 9.31 -0.35 9.02
C VAL A 4 10.08 -1.59 8.59
N THR A 5 11.36 -1.44 8.22
CA THR A 5 12.18 -2.49 7.61
C THR A 5 13.40 -2.78 8.47
N ASP A 6 13.73 -4.06 8.65
CA ASP A 6 14.84 -4.50 9.51
C ASP A 6 16.21 -4.12 8.93
N ALA A 7 16.30 -4.02 7.61
CA ALA A 7 17.51 -3.71 6.87
C ALA A 7 17.33 -2.51 5.94
N LYS A 8 18.44 -2.01 5.40
CA LYS A 8 18.43 -0.93 4.41
C LYS A 8 17.64 -1.38 3.17
N PRO A 9 16.64 -0.61 2.71
CA PRO A 9 15.86 -0.97 1.53
C PRO A 9 16.72 -1.10 0.28
N GLU A 10 16.40 -2.10 -0.53
CA GLU A 10 16.96 -2.30 -1.86
C GLU A 10 16.24 -1.41 -2.88
N ILE A 11 16.91 -1.08 -3.98
CA ILE A 11 16.32 -0.31 -5.08
C ILE A 11 16.22 -1.24 -6.29
N ALA A 12 15.03 -1.36 -6.85
CA ALA A 12 14.78 -2.13 -8.06
C ALA A 12 14.18 -1.26 -9.16
N THR A 13 14.43 -1.61 -10.41
CA THR A 13 13.81 -0.94 -11.55
C THR A 13 12.34 -1.36 -11.66
N TYR A 14 11.45 -0.38 -11.83
CA TYR A 14 10.06 -0.62 -12.14
C TYR A 14 9.60 0.32 -13.26
N PRO A 15 8.77 -0.15 -14.21
CA PRO A 15 8.27 0.69 -15.29
C PRO A 15 7.68 2.01 -14.78
N PHE A 16 7.94 3.10 -15.50
CA PHE A 16 7.38 4.44 -15.23
C PHE A 16 7.84 5.09 -13.92
N THR A 17 8.81 4.51 -13.22
CA THR A 17 9.48 5.14 -12.08
C THR A 17 10.81 5.77 -12.51
N THR A 18 11.09 7.00 -12.07
CA THR A 18 12.37 7.68 -12.37
C THR A 18 13.47 7.31 -11.40
N LYS A 19 13.11 6.89 -10.18
CA LYS A 19 14.02 6.57 -9.07
C LYS A 19 14.06 5.08 -8.72
N GLY A 20 13.35 4.24 -9.48
CA GLY A 20 13.09 2.86 -9.09
C GLY A 20 12.09 2.76 -7.93
N ILE A 21 11.80 1.53 -7.53
CA ILE A 21 11.00 1.21 -6.35
C ILE A 21 11.91 0.84 -5.19
N TYR A 22 11.52 1.19 -3.97
CA TYR A 22 12.25 0.75 -2.77
C TYR A 22 11.62 -0.51 -2.23
N ILE A 23 12.41 -1.55 -2.04
CA ILE A 23 11.97 -2.83 -1.51
C ILE A 23 12.58 -3.04 -0.13
N GLY A 24 11.72 -3.18 0.86
CA GLY A 24 12.10 -3.43 2.23
C GLY A 24 11.48 -4.71 2.75
N HIS A 25 12.11 -5.26 3.79
CA HIS A 25 11.66 -6.48 4.44
C HIS A 25 11.64 -6.31 5.94
N PHE A 26 10.67 -6.96 6.59
CA PHE A 26 10.64 -7.11 8.03
C PHE A 26 10.04 -8.46 8.41
N THR A 27 10.35 -8.93 9.61
CA THR A 27 9.77 -10.17 10.16
C THR A 27 8.89 -9.87 11.37
N ARG A 28 7.68 -10.45 11.38
CA ARG A 28 6.76 -10.39 12.51
C ARG A 28 6.20 -11.79 12.77
N ASP A 29 6.29 -12.25 14.02
CA ASP A 29 5.76 -13.55 14.47
C ASP A 29 6.21 -14.75 13.60
N GLY A 30 7.46 -14.70 13.11
CA GLY A 30 8.04 -15.73 12.25
C GLY A 30 7.68 -15.62 10.76
N THR A 31 6.75 -14.73 10.40
CA THR A 31 6.35 -14.43 9.02
C THR A 31 7.18 -13.27 8.48
N ARG A 32 7.67 -13.41 7.24
CA ARG A 32 8.42 -12.36 6.53
C ARG A 32 7.50 -11.57 5.63
N TYR A 33 7.48 -10.26 5.79
CA TYR A 33 6.70 -9.32 4.99
C TYR A 33 7.62 -8.51 4.07
N GLN A 34 7.06 -8.07 2.94
CA GLN A 34 7.73 -7.17 2.00
C GLN A 34 6.94 -5.87 1.91
N VAL A 35 7.65 -4.75 1.96
CA VAL A 35 7.08 -3.41 1.75
C VAL A 35 7.72 -2.82 0.50
N VAL A 36 6.90 -2.38 -0.45
CA VAL A 36 7.36 -1.78 -1.70
C VAL A 36 6.90 -0.32 -1.75
N ASP A 37 7.85 0.59 -1.92
CA ASP A 37 7.61 2.01 -2.19
C ASP A 37 7.60 2.25 -3.70
N THR A 38 6.56 2.88 -4.23
CA THR A 38 6.36 3.06 -5.67
C THR A 38 6.35 4.55 -6.08
N PRO A 39 7.47 5.27 -5.91
CA PRO A 39 7.52 6.70 -6.23
C PRO A 39 7.24 6.94 -7.71
N GLY A 40 6.32 7.88 -8.00
CA GLY A 40 5.94 8.24 -9.37
C GLY A 40 4.81 7.39 -9.97
N LEU A 41 4.45 6.27 -9.32
CA LEU A 41 3.41 5.38 -9.84
C LEU A 41 2.00 5.80 -9.39
N LEU A 42 1.88 6.37 -8.19
CA LEU A 42 0.63 6.75 -7.54
C LEU A 42 0.65 8.20 -7.03
N ASP A 43 1.16 9.13 -7.83
CA ASP A 43 1.36 10.55 -7.44
C ASP A 43 0.53 11.57 -8.28
N ARG A 44 -0.27 11.10 -9.23
CA ARG A 44 -1.16 11.91 -10.06
C ARG A 44 -2.39 11.10 -10.50
N PRO A 45 -3.49 11.76 -10.90
CA PRO A 45 -4.72 11.09 -11.31
C PRO A 45 -4.48 9.97 -12.33
N LEU A 46 -5.20 8.86 -12.19
CA LEU A 46 -5.09 7.71 -13.08
C LEU A 46 -5.63 8.04 -14.47
N GLY A 47 -6.63 8.92 -14.57
CA GLY A 47 -7.17 9.38 -15.86
C GLY A 47 -6.16 10.10 -16.75
N ASP A 48 -5.09 10.65 -16.18
CA ASP A 48 -4.03 11.35 -16.92
C ASP A 48 -2.92 10.40 -17.41
N ARG A 49 -3.03 9.11 -17.11
CA ARG A 49 -2.02 8.09 -17.43
C ARG A 49 -2.36 7.37 -18.73
N ASN A 50 -1.31 7.00 -19.47
CA ASN A 50 -1.49 6.18 -20.67
C ASN A 50 -1.80 4.71 -20.31
N GLU A 51 -2.25 3.93 -21.29
CA GLU A 51 -2.64 2.53 -21.10
C GLU A 51 -1.54 1.66 -20.47
N ILE A 52 -0.27 1.93 -20.78
CA ILE A 52 0.87 1.15 -20.26
C ILE A 52 1.17 1.52 -18.80
N GLU A 53 1.04 2.80 -18.43
CA GLU A 53 1.11 3.24 -17.04
C GLU A 53 -0.04 2.65 -16.20
N LEU A 54 -1.26 2.63 -16.75
CA LEU A 54 -2.41 1.99 -16.11
C LEU A 54 -2.17 0.49 -15.92
N GLN A 55 -1.58 -0.18 -16.91
CA GLN A 55 -1.21 -1.59 -16.78
C GLN A 55 -0.19 -1.84 -15.67
N ALA A 56 0.77 -0.94 -15.47
CA ALA A 56 1.72 -1.03 -14.37
C ALA A 56 1.02 -0.90 -12.99
N ILE A 57 -0.02 -0.06 -12.90
CA ILE A 57 -0.82 0.05 -11.68
C ILE A 57 -1.68 -1.19 -11.46
N THR A 58 -2.36 -1.70 -12.49
CA THR A 58 -3.19 -2.91 -12.34
C THR A 58 -2.36 -4.16 -12.05
N ALA A 59 -1.08 -4.18 -12.45
CA ALA A 59 -0.16 -5.23 -12.06
C ALA A 59 0.05 -5.33 -10.54
N LEU A 60 -0.19 -4.25 -9.78
CA LEU A 60 -0.15 -4.28 -8.31
C LEU A 60 -1.18 -5.26 -7.72
N ASN A 61 -2.30 -5.52 -8.41
CA ASN A 61 -3.30 -6.51 -7.99
C ASN A 61 -2.74 -7.95 -7.91
N HIS A 62 -1.66 -8.23 -8.63
CA HIS A 62 -1.06 -9.57 -8.68
C HIS A 62 0.13 -9.73 -7.74
N VAL A 63 0.65 -8.63 -7.19
CA VAL A 63 1.87 -8.63 -6.37
C VAL A 63 1.59 -8.22 -4.93
N GLY A 64 0.63 -7.33 -4.71
CA GLY A 64 0.29 -6.83 -3.38
C GLY A 64 -0.84 -7.59 -2.72
N ASP A 65 -0.70 -7.91 -1.44
CA ASP A 65 -1.81 -8.40 -0.62
C ASP A 65 -2.71 -7.27 -0.12
N VAL A 66 -2.12 -6.09 0.13
CA VAL A 66 -2.73 -4.86 0.64
C VAL A 66 -1.96 -3.65 0.11
N VAL A 67 -2.65 -2.57 -0.22
CA VAL A 67 -2.05 -1.26 -0.50
C VAL A 67 -2.24 -0.33 0.69
N LEU A 68 -1.16 0.29 1.16
CA LEU A 68 -1.21 1.40 2.10
C LEU A 68 -1.03 2.70 1.33
N LEU A 69 -2.10 3.48 1.18
CA LEU A 69 -2.07 4.80 0.56
C LEU A 69 -1.81 5.86 1.62
N LEU A 70 -0.82 6.73 1.36
CA LEU A 70 -0.52 7.87 2.21
C LEU A 70 -1.22 9.12 1.67
N ILE A 71 -2.10 9.71 2.46
CA ILE A 71 -2.66 11.04 2.25
C ILE A 71 -1.90 12.01 3.13
N ASP A 72 -1.72 13.24 2.67
CA ASP A 72 -1.14 14.35 3.43
C ASP A 72 -2.19 15.44 3.61
N PRO A 73 -2.94 15.42 4.75
CA PRO A 73 -3.91 16.46 5.05
C PRO A 73 -3.29 17.85 5.24
N SER A 74 -1.98 17.96 5.50
CA SER A 74 -1.34 19.28 5.57
C SER A 74 -1.21 19.97 4.21
N GLU A 75 -1.41 19.23 3.10
CA GLU A 75 -1.20 19.69 1.71
C GLU A 75 0.24 20.12 1.38
N HIS A 76 1.20 19.95 2.30
CA HIS A 76 2.62 20.26 2.07
C HIS A 76 3.27 19.35 1.01
N CYS A 77 2.61 18.27 0.59
CA CYS A 77 3.01 17.45 -0.56
C CYS A 77 2.85 18.18 -1.91
N GLY A 78 2.23 19.37 -1.93
CA GLY A 78 2.01 20.17 -3.14
C GLY A 78 0.70 19.85 -3.86
N TYR A 79 -0.17 19.02 -3.26
CA TYR A 79 -1.47 18.64 -3.81
C TYR A 79 -2.59 18.95 -2.81
N PRO A 80 -3.67 19.61 -3.26
CA PRO A 80 -4.86 19.80 -2.42
C PRO A 80 -5.46 18.47 -1.97
N LEU A 81 -6.04 18.44 -0.78
CA LEU A 81 -6.66 17.24 -0.22
C LEU A 81 -7.75 16.67 -1.15
N THR A 82 -8.48 17.54 -1.86
CA THR A 82 -9.49 17.14 -2.86
C THR A 82 -8.90 16.31 -4.01
N ALA A 83 -7.70 16.64 -4.47
CA ALA A 83 -7.00 15.87 -5.51
C ALA A 83 -6.55 14.51 -4.95
N GLN A 84 -6.04 14.48 -3.73
CA GLN A 84 -5.64 13.25 -3.05
C GLN A 84 -6.83 12.31 -2.82
N THR A 85 -8.00 12.83 -2.40
CA THR A 85 -9.22 12.05 -2.24
C THR A 85 -9.77 11.53 -3.57
N SER A 86 -9.70 12.33 -4.64
CA SER A 86 -10.08 11.89 -5.98
C SER A 86 -9.23 10.71 -6.44
N MET A 87 -7.92 10.80 -6.19
CA MET A 87 -6.97 9.73 -6.49
C MET A 87 -7.24 8.46 -5.68
N LEU A 88 -7.50 8.57 -4.39
CA LEU A 88 -7.91 7.43 -3.55
C LEU A 88 -9.10 6.71 -4.18
N HIS A 89 -10.13 7.46 -4.59
CA HIS A 89 -11.34 6.87 -5.16
C HIS A 89 -11.09 6.15 -6.50
N GLU A 90 -10.16 6.65 -7.31
CA GLU A 90 -9.74 5.97 -8.55
C GLU A 90 -8.96 4.69 -8.26
N ILE A 91 -8.07 4.71 -7.27
CA ILE A 91 -7.29 3.55 -6.84
C ILE A 91 -8.22 2.46 -6.30
N GLU A 92 -9.16 2.82 -5.42
CA GLU A 92 -10.15 1.89 -4.85
C GLU A 92 -11.04 1.22 -5.91
N LYS A 93 -11.34 1.93 -7.01
CA LYS A 93 -12.09 1.36 -8.14
C LYS A 93 -11.24 0.43 -9.02
N THR A 94 -9.94 0.71 -9.09
CA THR A 94 -9.01 0.04 -10.02
C THR A 94 -8.40 -1.21 -9.40
N LEU A 95 -8.15 -1.18 -8.09
CA LEU A 95 -7.51 -2.27 -7.37
C LEU A 95 -8.55 -3.20 -6.74
N ALA A 96 -8.35 -4.50 -6.94
CA ALA A 96 -9.16 -5.56 -6.35
C ALA A 96 -8.65 -5.99 -4.96
N ILE A 97 -7.51 -5.44 -4.53
CA ILE A 97 -6.88 -5.69 -3.24
C ILE A 97 -7.26 -4.61 -2.22
N PRO A 98 -7.29 -4.92 -0.91
CA PRO A 98 -7.65 -3.94 0.11
C PRO A 98 -6.72 -2.73 0.06
N VAL A 99 -7.32 -1.54 0.16
CA VAL A 99 -6.62 -0.27 0.30
C VAL A 99 -6.85 0.24 1.71
N ILE A 100 -5.76 0.51 2.44
CA ILE A 100 -5.79 1.19 3.74
C ILE A 100 -5.26 2.60 3.52
N VAL A 101 -5.91 3.58 4.14
CA VAL A 101 -5.51 4.99 4.06
C VAL A 101 -4.86 5.39 5.38
N ALA A 102 -3.64 5.93 5.30
CA ALA A 102 -3.00 6.60 6.43
C ALA A 102 -2.80 8.08 6.14
N ALA A 103 -3.20 8.91 7.09
CA ALA A 103 -3.04 10.35 7.03
C ALA A 103 -1.68 10.72 7.63
N ASN A 104 -0.71 10.99 6.77
CA ASN A 104 0.66 11.29 7.13
C ASN A 104 0.84 12.77 7.53
N LYS A 105 1.97 13.04 8.21
CA LYS A 105 2.38 14.36 8.72
C LYS A 105 1.49 14.90 9.84
N CYS A 106 0.98 14.02 10.71
CA CYS A 106 0.20 14.44 11.88
C CYS A 106 1.01 15.26 12.91
N ASP A 107 2.33 15.36 12.72
CA ASP A 107 3.23 16.22 13.50
C ASP A 107 3.20 17.70 13.08
N LEU A 108 2.55 18.04 11.97
CA LEU A 108 2.43 19.43 11.48
C LEU A 108 1.18 20.12 12.00
N ASP A 109 1.28 21.40 12.32
CA ASP A 109 0.15 22.23 12.79
C ASP A 109 -0.97 22.37 11.73
N ASP A 110 -0.60 22.33 10.43
CA ASP A 110 -1.55 22.41 9.31
C ASP A 110 -2.31 21.08 9.08
N PHE A 111 -1.98 20.02 9.81
CA PHE A 111 -2.68 18.75 9.72
C PHE A 111 -4.11 18.90 10.26
N HIS A 112 -5.09 18.57 9.43
CA HIS A 112 -6.50 18.75 9.77
C HIS A 112 -7.37 17.55 9.38
N GLY A 113 -8.55 17.49 10.02
CA GLY A 113 -9.53 16.42 9.85
C GLY A 113 -9.36 15.27 10.85
N GLU A 114 -10.39 14.44 10.94
CA GLU A 114 -10.38 13.21 11.73
C GLU A 114 -10.07 12.02 10.81
N TRP A 115 -9.01 11.28 11.15
CA TRP A 115 -8.51 10.17 10.35
C TRP A 115 -8.38 8.92 11.22
N GLU A 116 -8.70 7.75 10.67
CA GLU A 116 -8.60 6.48 11.40
C GLU A 116 -7.14 6.11 11.73
N TYR A 117 -6.22 6.40 10.82
CA TYR A 117 -4.79 6.15 10.96
C TYR A 117 -3.98 7.44 10.74
N PRO A 118 -3.97 8.37 11.71
CA PRO A 118 -3.06 9.50 11.68
C PRO A 118 -1.65 9.00 12.00
N ILE A 119 -0.68 9.34 11.15
CA ILE A 119 0.71 8.94 11.32
C ILE A 119 1.67 10.10 11.06
N SER A 120 2.85 10.01 11.63
CA SER A 120 4.01 10.79 11.20
C SER A 120 5.11 9.84 10.74
N ALA A 121 5.38 9.86 9.44
CA ALA A 121 6.56 9.23 8.89
C ALA A 121 7.86 10.00 9.24
N GLU A 122 7.81 11.11 9.98
CA GLU A 122 8.99 11.85 10.45
C GLU A 122 9.33 11.50 11.90
N THR A 123 8.35 11.45 12.79
CA THR A 123 8.55 11.10 14.20
C THR A 123 8.42 9.60 14.46
N GLY A 124 7.62 8.90 13.64
CA GLY A 124 7.22 7.50 13.83
C GLY A 124 5.86 7.34 14.52
N ASP A 125 5.21 8.43 14.93
CA ASP A 125 3.92 8.37 15.60
C ASP A 125 2.86 7.68 14.73
N GLY A 126 2.07 6.80 15.33
CA GLY A 126 0.99 6.05 14.66
C GLY A 126 1.43 4.95 13.69
N VAL A 127 2.70 4.89 13.28
CA VAL A 127 3.20 3.96 12.25
C VAL A 127 2.99 2.49 12.66
N ASP A 128 3.34 2.12 13.89
CA ASP A 128 3.13 0.76 14.40
C ASP A 128 1.64 0.38 14.44
N GLY A 129 0.77 1.36 14.64
CA GLY A 129 -0.68 1.20 14.65
C GLY A 129 -1.21 0.73 13.30
N VAL A 130 -0.89 1.49 12.25
CA VAL A 130 -1.32 1.16 10.88
C VAL A 130 -0.66 -0.11 10.36
N MET A 131 0.62 -0.35 10.67
CA MET A 131 1.32 -1.55 10.23
C MET A 131 0.70 -2.82 10.83
N ARG A 132 0.28 -2.78 12.10
CA ARG A 132 -0.46 -3.90 12.72
C ARG A 132 -1.74 -4.20 11.96
N ARG A 133 -2.50 -3.17 11.59
CA ARG A 133 -3.72 -3.33 10.80
C ARG A 133 -3.45 -3.95 9.43
N VAL A 134 -2.41 -3.48 8.73
CA VAL A 134 -1.99 -4.06 7.44
C VAL A 134 -1.71 -5.56 7.59
N ILE A 135 -0.92 -5.94 8.60
CA ILE A 135 -0.55 -7.33 8.87
C ILE A 135 -1.79 -8.18 9.16
N GLU A 136 -2.71 -7.72 10.02
CA GLU A 136 -3.96 -8.43 10.31
C GLU A 136 -4.79 -8.72 9.04
N ILE A 137 -4.85 -7.76 8.11
CA ILE A 137 -5.55 -7.96 6.83
C ILE A 137 -4.85 -9.03 5.99
N ILE A 138 -3.52 -8.97 5.88
CA ILE A 138 -2.72 -9.96 5.13
C ILE A 138 -2.96 -11.35 5.72
N ASP A 139 -2.76 -11.52 7.02
CA ASP A 139 -2.88 -12.81 7.69
C ASP A 139 -4.29 -13.41 7.56
N SER A 140 -5.34 -12.57 7.67
CA SER A 140 -6.73 -13.00 7.47
C SER A 140 -7.03 -13.46 6.03
N ARG A 141 -6.32 -12.93 5.03
CA ARG A 141 -6.46 -13.34 3.63
C ARG A 141 -5.69 -14.62 3.36
N THR A 142 -4.47 -14.76 3.89
CA THR A 142 -3.67 -15.99 3.80
C THR A 142 -4.43 -17.18 4.39
N ALA A 143 -5.05 -17.01 5.57
CA ALA A 143 -5.83 -18.07 6.21
C ALA A 143 -7.07 -18.52 5.39
N ARG A 144 -7.72 -17.60 4.67
CA ARG A 144 -8.86 -17.92 3.79
C ARG A 144 -8.38 -18.67 2.54
N THR A 145 -7.27 -18.27 1.96
CA THR A 145 -6.69 -18.95 0.78
C THR A 145 -6.26 -20.38 1.11
N SER A 146 -5.65 -20.63 2.26
CA SER A 146 -5.27 -21.99 2.68
C SER A 146 -6.47 -22.91 2.92
N SER A 147 -7.61 -22.37 3.36
CA SER A 147 -8.83 -23.17 3.56
C SER A 147 -9.57 -23.54 2.25
N ALA A 148 -9.33 -22.80 1.16
CA ALA A 148 -9.99 -23.02 -0.12
C ALA A 148 -9.27 -24.05 -1.02
N SER A 149 -7.98 -24.31 -0.79
CA SER A 149 -7.18 -25.28 -1.57
C SER A 149 -7.38 -26.75 -1.15
N ASP A 150 -8.02 -27.02 0.00
CA ASP A 150 -8.18 -28.37 0.55
C ASP A 150 -9.41 -29.13 0.02
N THR A 151 -10.15 -28.57 -0.95
CA THR A 151 -11.34 -29.24 -1.54
C THR A 151 -11.08 -29.63 -3.00
N ILE A 152 -10.25 -30.64 -3.23
CA ILE A 152 -10.23 -31.35 -4.53
C ILE A 152 -11.31 -32.44 -4.46
N PRO A 153 -12.35 -32.44 -5.32
CA PRO A 153 -13.25 -33.56 -5.39
C PRO A 153 -12.51 -34.72 -6.06
N GLU A 154 -12.35 -35.83 -5.35
CA GLU A 154 -12.01 -37.11 -5.96
C GLU A 154 -13.10 -37.45 -6.99
N THR A 155 -12.85 -37.15 -8.27
CA THR A 155 -13.58 -37.79 -9.35
C THR A 155 -13.15 -39.26 -9.37
N ARG A 156 -13.95 -40.10 -8.72
CA ARG A 156 -13.94 -41.55 -8.93
C ARG A 156 -14.14 -41.80 -10.42
N GLY A 157 -13.15 -42.48 -11.01
CA GLY A 157 -13.31 -43.07 -12.32
C GLY A 157 -14.25 -44.26 -12.23
N ASP A 158 -15.13 -44.35 -13.22
CA ASP A 158 -15.81 -45.56 -13.68
C ASP A 158 -15.80 -45.55 -15.21
#